data_AF-A0A434A4M9-F1
#
_entry.id   AF-A0A434A4M9-F1
#
_cell.length_a   1.000
_cell.length_b   1.000
_cell.length_c   1.000
_cell.angle_alpha   90.00
_cell.angle_beta   90.00
_cell.angle_gamma   90.00
#
_symmetry.space_group_name_H-M   'P 1'
#
loop_
_entity.id
_entity.type
_entity.pdbx_description
1 polymer ?
#
loop_
_entity_poly.entity_id
_entity_poly.type
_entity_poly.pdbx_seq_one_letter_code
_entity_poly.pdbx_strand_id
1 'polypeptide(L)'
;METNCNNDRQRFEFQQIFRKKAVKLRSFYMHSLMYASGLVVFLLKEYYGVPLNFFPLKYLNHVVMIIWTSVFLFSAIDLFLSFKVFGEEWEERKLKYILEKKQKKQKWV
;
A
#
# COMPACT_ATOMS: atom_id res chain seq x y z
N MET A 1 7.29 3.50 -38.06
CA MET A 1 6.06 3.79 -37.28
C MET A 1 5.85 2.86 -36.08
N GLU A 2 6.40 1.64 -36.05
CA GLU A 2 6.14 0.66 -34.97
C GLU A 2 6.72 1.01 -33.58
N THR A 3 7.73 1.86 -33.49
CA THR A 3 8.39 2.17 -32.21
C THR A 3 7.54 3.02 -31.26
N ASN A 4 6.61 3.82 -31.79
CA ASN A 4 5.76 4.71 -30.99
C ASN A 4 4.63 3.91 -30.29
N CYS A 5 3.92 3.06 -31.04
CA CYS A 5 2.82 2.22 -30.55
C CYS A 5 3.24 1.25 -29.41
N ASN A 6 4.46 0.71 -29.45
CA ASN A 6 4.97 -0.15 -28.37
C ASN A 6 5.23 0.65 -27.08
N ASN A 7 5.71 1.90 -27.21
CA ASN A 7 6.00 2.75 -26.06
C ASN A 7 4.72 3.20 -25.34
N ASP A 8 3.66 3.48 -26.09
CA ASP A 8 2.34 3.84 -25.55
C ASP A 8 1.69 2.67 -24.80
N ARG A 9 1.79 1.46 -25.35
CA ARG A 9 1.32 0.24 -24.70
C ARG A 9 2.07 -0.04 -23.39
N GLN A 10 3.38 0.15 -23.36
CA GLN A 10 4.14 0.05 -22.11
C GLN A 10 3.67 1.07 -21.08
N ARG A 11 3.49 2.34 -21.47
CA ARG A 11 3.01 3.39 -20.57
C ARG A 11 1.65 3.05 -19.98
N PHE A 12 0.75 2.48 -20.79
CA PHE A 12 -0.59 2.07 -20.35
C PHE A 12 -0.54 0.93 -19.32
N GLU A 13 0.28 -0.10 -19.55
CA GLU A 13 0.51 -1.19 -18.60
C GLU A 13 1.10 -0.69 -17.28
N PHE A 14 2.10 0.20 -17.34
CA PHE A 14 2.68 0.82 -16.15
C PHE A 14 1.65 1.64 -15.38
N GLN A 15 0.81 2.42 -16.07
CA GLN A 15 -0.25 3.21 -15.45
C GLN A 15 -1.32 2.33 -14.80
N GLN A 16 -1.69 1.22 -15.42
CA GLN A 16 -2.63 0.24 -14.84
C GLN A 16 -2.07 -0.36 -13.55
N ILE A 17 -0.80 -0.76 -13.56
CA ILE A 17 -0.11 -1.30 -12.40
C ILE A 17 0.01 -0.25 -11.28
N PHE A 18 0.41 0.98 -11.62
CA PHE A 18 0.48 2.09 -10.66
C PHE A 18 -0.90 2.45 -10.10
N ARG A 19 -1.96 2.45 -10.91
CA ARG A 19 -3.33 2.67 -10.43
C ARG A 19 -3.75 1.58 -9.46
N LYS A 20 -3.49 0.31 -9.78
CA LYS A 20 -3.81 -0.81 -8.87
C LYS A 20 -3.06 -0.68 -7.54
N LYS A 21 -1.76 -0.33 -7.58
CA LYS A 21 -0.95 -0.05 -6.38
C LYS A 21 -1.50 1.13 -5.59
N ALA A 22 -1.77 2.25 -6.25
CA ALA A 22 -2.28 3.46 -5.62
C ALA A 22 -3.66 3.26 -5.00
N VAL A 23 -4.55 2.50 -5.64
CA VAL A 23 -5.88 2.18 -5.09
C VAL A 23 -5.77 1.30 -3.84
N LYS A 24 -4.95 0.24 -3.88
CA LYS A 24 -4.72 -0.63 -2.71
C LYS A 24 -4.08 0.13 -1.55
N LEU A 25 -3.07 0.95 -1.86
CA LEU A 25 -2.40 1.81 -0.90
C LEU A 25 -3.33 2.89 -0.33
N ARG A 26 -4.20 3.50 -1.16
CA ARG A 26 -5.16 4.52 -0.74
C ARG A 26 -6.23 3.95 0.20
N SER A 27 -6.71 2.73 -0.08
CA SER A 27 -7.66 2.04 0.80
C SER A 27 -7.02 1.72 2.16
N PHE A 28 -5.78 1.23 2.14
CA PHE A 28 -5.03 0.96 3.36
C PHE A 28 -4.73 2.25 4.15
N TYR A 29 -4.31 3.31 3.46
CA TYR A 29 -3.99 4.60 4.07
C TYR A 29 -5.18 5.22 4.78
N MET A 30 -6.40 5.08 4.25
CA MET A 30 -7.62 5.50 4.95
C MET A 30 -7.81 4.75 6.28
N HIS A 31 -7.58 3.43 6.29
CA HIS A 31 -7.66 2.63 7.52
C HIS A 31 -6.54 2.99 8.51
N SER A 32 -5.30 3.17 8.03
CA SER A 32 -4.17 3.63 8.84
C SER A 32 -4.39 5.02 9.43
N LEU A 33 -4.95 5.95 8.67
CA LEU A 33 -5.25 7.30 9.16
C LEU A 33 -6.30 7.27 10.27
N MET A 34 -7.32 6.42 10.14
CA MET A 34 -8.35 6.25 11.16
C MET A 34 -7.78 5.60 12.44
N TYR A 35 -6.86 4.65 12.29
CA TYR A 35 -6.13 4.08 13.43
C TYR A 35 -5.20 5.12 14.07
N ALA A 36 -4.45 5.88 13.28
CA ALA A 36 -3.53 6.90 13.76
C ALA A 36 -4.26 8.01 14.53
N SER A 37 -5.43 8.46 14.05
CA SER A 37 -6.25 9.43 14.78
C SER A 37 -6.76 8.86 16.11
N GLY A 38 -7.20 7.59 16.13
CA GLY A 38 -7.57 6.89 17.36
C GLY A 38 -6.43 6.77 18.37
N LEU A 39 -5.22 6.43 17.90
CA LEU A 39 -4.02 6.33 18.73
C LEU A 39 -3.61 7.69 19.31
N VAL A 40 -3.64 8.76 18.50
CA VAL A 40 -3.33 10.12 18.96
C VAL A 40 -4.31 10.54 20.06
N VAL A 41 -5.61 10.28 19.88
CA VAL A 41 -6.62 10.61 20.89
C VAL A 41 -6.45 9.76 22.16
N PHE A 42 -6.10 8.48 22.03
CA PHE A 42 -5.78 7.63 23.18
C PHE A 42 -4.58 8.17 23.97
N LEU A 43 -3.50 8.55 23.28
CA LEU A 43 -2.33 9.15 23.93
C LEU A 43 -2.66 10.49 24.61
N LEU A 44 -3.49 11.33 23.97
CA LEU A 44 -3.97 12.58 24.57
C LEU A 44 -4.76 12.31 25.87
N LYS A 45 -5.64 11.32 25.87
CA LYS A 45 -6.42 10.92 27.05
C LYS A 45 -5.50 10.43 28.18
N GLU A 46 -4.55 9.56 27.86
CA GLU A 46 -3.65 8.93 28.84
C GLU A 46 -2.63 9.94 29.41
N TYR A 47 -1.96 10.72 28.56
CA TYR A 47 -0.89 11.63 28.97
C TYR A 47 -1.38 12.96 29.54
N TYR A 48 -2.47 13.52 29.00
CA TYR A 48 -2.98 14.81 29.47
C TYR A 48 -4.13 14.65 30.47
N GLY A 49 -4.52 13.42 30.80
CA GLY A 49 -5.61 13.15 31.76
C GLY A 49 -6.95 13.77 31.36
N VAL A 50 -7.11 14.13 30.08
CA VAL A 50 -8.30 14.83 29.61
C VAL A 50 -9.48 13.87 29.68
N PRO A 51 -10.54 14.19 30.45
CA PRO A 51 -11.73 13.36 30.50
C PRO A 51 -12.52 13.55 29.20
N LEU A 52 -12.03 12.96 28.11
CA LEU A 52 -12.70 12.89 26.81
C LEU A 52 -13.89 11.93 26.93
N ASN A 53 -14.93 12.39 27.62
CA ASN A 53 -16.19 11.68 27.85
C ASN A 53 -17.13 11.70 26.62
N PHE A 54 -16.62 12.07 25.45
CA PHE A 54 -17.38 12.06 24.20
C PHE A 54 -17.45 10.65 23.62
N PHE A 55 -18.61 10.26 23.11
CA PHE A 55 -18.76 9.04 22.32
C PHE A 55 -18.07 9.24 20.96
N PRO A 56 -17.20 8.33 20.47
CA PRO A 56 -16.81 7.00 20.98
C PRO A 56 -15.56 6.98 21.89
N LEU A 57 -14.91 8.12 22.14
CA LEU A 57 -13.66 8.25 22.92
C LEU A 57 -13.75 7.78 24.37
N LYS A 58 -14.95 7.81 24.96
CA LYS A 58 -15.21 7.27 26.29
C LYS A 58 -14.90 5.75 26.39
N TYR A 59 -15.08 5.01 25.30
CA TYR A 59 -14.89 3.55 25.24
C TYR A 59 -13.46 3.15 24.84
N LEU A 60 -12.61 4.11 24.51
CA LEU A 60 -11.18 3.88 24.29
C LEU A 60 -10.49 3.53 25.61
N ASN A 61 -10.50 2.24 25.92
CA ASN A 61 -9.78 1.59 27.01
C ASN A 61 -8.60 0.79 26.45
N HIS A 62 -7.66 0.40 27.31
CA HIS A 62 -6.50 -0.43 26.91
C HIS A 62 -6.90 -1.69 26.15
N VAL A 63 -7.97 -2.39 26.57
CA VAL A 63 -8.45 -3.60 25.88
C VAL A 63 -8.89 -3.31 24.45
N VAL A 64 -9.66 -2.23 24.25
CA VAL A 64 -10.12 -1.82 22.92
C VAL A 64 -8.92 -1.43 22.06
N MET A 65 -7.95 -0.70 22.63
CA MET A 65 -6.72 -0.36 21.93
C MET A 65 -5.90 -1.59 21.54
N ILE A 66 -5.79 -2.60 22.40
CA ILE A 66 -5.04 -3.84 22.10
C ILE A 66 -5.71 -4.59 20.94
N ILE A 67 -7.04 -4.78 21.00
CA ILE A 67 -7.79 -5.44 19.93
C ILE A 67 -7.65 -4.65 18.62
N TRP A 68 -7.82 -3.34 18.69
CA TRP A 68 -7.75 -2.47 17.50
C TRP A 68 -6.35 -2.44 16.89
N THR A 69 -5.31 -2.43 17.73
CA THR A 69 -3.90 -2.54 17.31
C THR A 69 -3.63 -3.88 16.63
N SER A 70 -4.20 -4.98 17.14
CA SER A 70 -4.05 -6.31 16.52
C SER A 70 -4.67 -6.37 15.12
N VAL A 71 -5.88 -5.81 14.95
CA VAL A 71 -6.54 -5.69 13.64
C VAL A 71 -5.72 -4.81 12.68
N PHE A 72 -5.18 -3.70 13.19
CA PHE A 72 -4.29 -2.83 12.42
C PHE A 72 -3.00 -3.55 11.99
N LEU A 73 -2.40 -4.33 12.88
CA LEU A 73 -1.18 -5.10 12.59
C LEU A 73 -1.42 -6.13 11.48
N PHE A 74 -2.53 -6.85 11.54
CA PHE A 74 -2.94 -7.76 10.45
C PHE A 74 -3.06 -7.04 9.12
N SER A 75 -3.69 -5.87 9.13
CA SER A 75 -3.84 -5.04 7.93
C SER A 75 -2.46 -4.62 7.39
N ALA A 76 -1.53 -4.22 8.28
CA ALA A 76 -0.18 -3.82 7.89
C ALA A 76 0.62 -4.98 7.28
N ILE A 77 0.47 -6.18 7.82
CA ILE A 77 1.08 -7.40 7.27
C ILE A 77 0.50 -7.71 5.89
N ASP A 78 -0.82 -7.66 5.70
CA ASP A 78 -1.46 -7.87 4.40
C ASP A 78 -0.94 -6.87 3.35
N LEU A 79 -0.82 -5.59 3.73
CA LEU A 79 -0.22 -4.59 2.84
C LEU A 79 1.23 -4.94 2.51
N PHE A 80 2.04 -5.33 3.51
CA PHE A 80 3.44 -5.65 3.30
C PHE A 80 3.60 -6.86 2.36
N LEU A 81 2.80 -7.91 2.55
CA LEU A 81 2.75 -9.06 1.64
C LEU A 81 2.31 -8.64 0.24
N SER A 82 1.24 -7.85 0.15
CA SER A 82 0.77 -7.34 -1.13
C SER A 82 1.76 -6.41 -1.80
N PHE A 83 2.65 -5.74 -1.07
CA PHE A 83 3.69 -4.89 -1.65
C PHE A 83 4.90 -5.74 -2.10
N LYS A 84 5.29 -6.74 -1.30
CA LYS A 84 6.39 -7.66 -1.57
C LYS A 84 6.10 -8.56 -2.78
N VAL A 85 4.98 -9.29 -2.76
CA VAL A 85 4.56 -10.20 -3.87
C VAL A 85 4.43 -9.43 -5.18
N PHE A 86 3.84 -8.24 -5.13
CA PHE A 86 3.63 -7.41 -6.31
C PHE A 86 4.89 -6.64 -6.74
N GLY A 87 5.91 -6.59 -5.89
CA GLY A 87 7.27 -6.16 -6.23
C GLY A 87 7.96 -7.24 -7.06
N GLU A 88 7.94 -8.47 -6.57
CA GLU A 88 8.57 -9.64 -7.19
C GLU A 88 8.00 -9.94 -8.58
N GLU A 89 6.67 -10.02 -8.74
CA GLU A 89 6.04 -10.18 -10.06
C GLU A 89 6.29 -9.01 -11.03
N TRP A 90 6.51 -7.81 -10.49
CA TRP A 90 6.83 -6.64 -11.31
C TRP A 90 8.28 -6.67 -11.77
N GLU A 91 9.20 -7.05 -10.87
CA GLU A 91 10.62 -7.20 -11.16
C GLU A 91 10.87 -8.29 -12.20
N GLU A 92 10.25 -9.47 -12.05
CA GLU A 92 10.34 -10.55 -13.04
C GLU A 92 9.86 -10.11 -14.43
N ARG A 93 8.72 -9.41 -14.49
CA ARG A 93 8.19 -8.89 -15.76
C ARG A 93 9.12 -7.87 -16.40
N LYS A 94 9.71 -6.98 -15.60
CA LYS A 94 10.70 -5.99 -16.08
C LYS A 94 11.97 -6.67 -16.57
N LEU A 95 12.45 -7.68 -15.86
CA LEU A 95 13.65 -8.43 -16.21
C LEU A 95 13.44 -9.17 -17.53
N LYS A 96 12.32 -9.89 -17.67
CA LYS A 96 11.95 -10.61 -18.89
C LYS A 96 11.81 -9.67 -20.09
N TYR A 97 11.17 -8.52 -19.91
CA TYR A 97 11.05 -7.51 -20.97
C TYR A 97 12.43 -6.97 -21.43
N ILE A 98 13.34 -6.69 -20.50
CA ILE A 98 14.69 -6.20 -20.82
C ILE A 98 15.50 -7.28 -21.54
N LEU A 99 15.45 -8.53 -21.05
CA LEU A 99 16.09 -9.69 -21.68
C LEU A 99 15.59 -9.91 -23.10
N GLU A 100 14.28 -9.92 -23.32
CA GLU A 100 13.68 -10.11 -24.65
C GLU A 100 14.04 -8.97 -25.62
N LYS A 101 14.06 -7.72 -25.13
CA LYS A 101 14.50 -6.56 -25.92
C LYS A 101 15.96 -6.66 -26.33
N LYS A 102 16.85 -7.11 -25.44
CA LYS A 102 18.27 -7.34 -25.75
C LYS A 102 18.45 -8.49 -26.74
N GLN A 103 17.72 -9.59 -26.55
CA GLN A 103 17.85 -10.77 -27.43
C GLN A 103 17.33 -10.49 -28.85
N LYS A 104 16.22 -9.75 -29.00
CA LYS A 104 15.77 -9.29 -30.32
C LYS A 104 16.80 -8.39 -30.97
N LYS A 105 17.40 -7.44 -30.24
CA LYS A 105 18.40 -6.50 -30.80
C LYS A 105 19.68 -7.19 -31.28
N GLN A 106 20.03 -8.34 -30.72
CA GLN A 106 21.20 -9.15 -31.14
C GLN A 106 20.92 -10.05 -32.35
N LYS A 107 19.67 -10.41 -32.64
CA LYS A 107 19.30 -11.25 -33.79
C LYS A 107 19.24 -10.51 -35.13
N TRP A 108 19.37 -9.17 -35.11
CA TRP A 108 19.38 -8.29 -36.29
C TRP A 108 20.79 -7.74 -36.60
N VAL A 109 21.83 -8.32 -36.00
CA VAL A 109 23.24 -8.15 -36.38
C VAL A 109 23.70 -9.48 -36.98
#